data_AF-H6SRN3-F1
#
_entry.id   AF-H6SRN3-F1
#
_cell.length_a   1.000
_cell.length_b   1.000
_cell.length_c   1.000
_cell.angle_alpha   90.00
_cell.angle_beta   90.00
_cell.angle_gamma   90.00
#
_symmetry.space_group_name_H-M   'P 1'
#
loop_
_entity.id
_entity.type
_entity.pdbx_description
1 polymer ?
#
loop_
_entity_poly.entity_id
_entity_poly.type
_entity_poly.pdbx_seq_one_letter_code
_entity_poly.pdbx_strand_id
1 'polypeptide(L)'
;MPWPPHKPYRFWNRRAWPALCGRSMNRPAPWPCGTRGQMPLSRTVRRCCWTRRHERRHGPRKRVQTEGPLEGIGWFCPFAGSFRDKKSQTGGKAPVKNIDPLMISGKEVLPLVEGGKGISVSSGASSGAWAAAGGVGTISGVNADFYDETGALVHQEYKGTTRRARQQELIAFGIQGAIAQARKAHDVAGGRGRLHMNVLWEMGGAESVLEGALEGAKGLIHGVTCGAGMPYRVAEIAARHGVYYYPIVSSARAFKALWKRSYSKFAEWLGGVVYEDPWLAGGHNGLSNSEDPAQPQAPLPRVAELRAAMRELGAPERPIFMAGGVWYLREWQDFIGNPDLGPVAFQFGTRPLLAAESPVSQAWRERLLGLKPGDVLLHRFSPTGFYSSAVHNAFIEDLVHRSEHQVAYASAPEGDKSEALALGPRGRPVYMSAEDLARAQAWMAEGLSEALRTPDNTLVFVTPEKSREIRDDQNSCMGCLSGCGFSNWAQNEEGTTGKRADPRSFCIQKTLQAIAHGGSVEHNLMFAGHNAYRFATDPFFAEGRIPTMKELVDRILTGD
;
A
#
# COMPACT_ATOMS: atom_id res chain seq x y z
N MET A 1 -4.12 -46.80 -37.91
CA MET A 1 -5.14 -47.66 -37.26
C MET A 1 -5.34 -47.18 -35.82
N PRO A 2 -6.56 -46.85 -35.38
CA PRO A 2 -6.85 -46.38 -34.02
C PRO A 2 -7.63 -47.42 -33.18
N TRP A 3 -7.34 -47.51 -31.87
CA TRP A 3 -8.06 -48.28 -30.84
C TRP A 3 -7.68 -47.74 -29.44
N PRO A 4 -8.51 -47.82 -28.38
CA PRO A 4 -9.86 -47.25 -28.25
C PRO A 4 -9.99 -46.34 -26.99
N PRO A 5 -11.13 -45.65 -26.75
CA PRO A 5 -11.37 -44.86 -25.53
C PRO A 5 -12.13 -45.62 -24.43
N HIS A 6 -11.87 -45.33 -23.15
CA HIS A 6 -12.61 -45.90 -22.01
C HIS A 6 -13.10 -44.87 -20.97
N LYS A 7 -14.40 -44.55 -21.12
CA LYS A 7 -15.49 -44.25 -20.14
C LYS A 7 -15.25 -43.48 -18.81
N PRO A 8 -16.13 -42.52 -18.47
CA PRO A 8 -16.26 -41.94 -17.13
C PRO A 8 -17.21 -42.72 -16.21
N TYR A 9 -17.16 -42.46 -14.90
CA TYR A 9 -18.12 -42.98 -13.91
C TYR A 9 -19.21 -41.96 -13.55
N ARG A 10 -20.41 -42.49 -13.26
CA ARG A 10 -21.66 -41.74 -12.98
C ARG A 10 -21.89 -41.57 -11.47
N PHE A 11 -22.67 -40.55 -11.09
CA PHE A 11 -23.70 -40.70 -10.06
C PHE A 11 -25.00 -39.95 -10.45
N TRP A 12 -26.15 -40.57 -10.19
CA TRP A 12 -27.52 -40.01 -10.24
C TRP A 12 -27.97 -39.78 -8.78
N ASN A 13 -28.72 -38.77 -8.30
CA ASN A 13 -29.83 -37.90 -8.77
C ASN A 13 -31.16 -38.23 -8.05
N ARG A 14 -31.95 -37.18 -7.69
CA ARG A 14 -33.35 -37.10 -7.13
C ARG A 14 -33.47 -36.88 -5.59
N ARG A 15 -34.00 -35.72 -5.12
CA ARG A 15 -35.43 -35.26 -4.93
C ARG A 15 -36.09 -35.91 -3.68
N ALA A 16 -36.91 -35.27 -2.82
CA ALA A 16 -37.48 -33.90 -2.77
C ALA A 16 -38.09 -33.56 -1.36
N TRP A 17 -38.17 -32.26 -1.00
CA TRP A 17 -39.29 -31.43 -0.39
C TRP A 17 -40.37 -32.06 0.57
N PRO A 18 -41.13 -31.27 1.40
CA PRO A 18 -40.97 -29.90 1.96
C PRO A 18 -41.51 -29.68 3.43
N ALA A 19 -41.77 -28.41 3.81
CA ALA A 19 -42.70 -27.91 4.88
C ALA A 19 -42.25 -28.04 6.37
N LEU A 20 -42.78 -27.32 7.38
CA LEU A 20 -43.28 -25.93 7.57
C LEU A 20 -43.46 -25.68 9.10
N CYS A 21 -43.42 -24.43 9.57
CA CYS A 21 -43.89 -23.94 10.91
C CYS A 21 -43.22 -24.47 12.21
N GLY A 22 -43.01 -23.58 13.19
CA GLY A 22 -42.64 -24.00 14.57
C GLY A 22 -42.11 -22.88 15.48
N ARG A 23 -43.00 -22.24 16.26
CA ARG A 23 -42.73 -21.12 17.18
C ARG A 23 -41.62 -21.37 18.22
N SER A 24 -40.85 -20.33 18.53
CA SER A 24 -40.01 -20.25 19.73
C SER A 24 -40.81 -19.85 20.97
N MET A 25 -40.60 -20.50 22.13
CA MET A 25 -40.83 -19.89 23.45
C MET A 25 -40.11 -20.62 24.60
N ASN A 26 -39.49 -19.82 25.47
CA ASN A 26 -39.15 -20.02 26.89
C ASN A 26 -38.15 -21.10 27.41
N ARG A 27 -37.23 -20.56 28.24
CA ARG A 27 -36.37 -21.13 29.31
C ARG A 27 -37.18 -21.74 30.49
N PRO A 28 -36.61 -22.19 31.66
CA PRO A 28 -35.23 -22.63 32.03
C PRO A 28 -35.11 -23.90 32.96
N ALA A 29 -33.96 -24.61 32.93
CA ALA A 29 -33.19 -25.19 34.08
C ALA A 29 -33.85 -26.26 35.03
N PRO A 30 -33.20 -26.79 36.12
CA PRO A 30 -31.78 -27.15 36.42
C PRO A 30 -31.55 -28.55 37.16
N TRP A 31 -30.29 -28.87 37.55
CA TRP A 31 -29.81 -29.89 38.56
C TRP A 31 -29.77 -31.42 38.16
N PRO A 32 -29.14 -32.37 38.93
CA PRO A 32 -27.66 -32.44 39.22
C PRO A 32 -27.00 -33.85 39.43
N CYS A 33 -25.65 -33.85 39.57
CA CYS A 33 -24.75 -34.63 40.48
C CYS A 33 -24.65 -36.20 40.56
N GLY A 34 -23.39 -36.70 40.61
CA GLY A 34 -22.94 -37.92 41.32
C GLY A 34 -22.24 -39.01 40.48
N THR A 35 -21.19 -39.76 40.92
CA THR A 35 -20.37 -39.74 42.17
C THR A 35 -19.10 -40.64 42.07
N ARG A 36 -18.00 -40.25 42.76
CA ARG A 36 -16.86 -41.08 43.30
C ARG A 36 -15.95 -41.83 42.29
N GLY A 37 -14.63 -42.03 42.49
CA GLY A 37 -13.65 -41.64 43.53
C GLY A 37 -12.22 -41.71 42.92
N GLN A 38 -11.07 -41.76 43.62
CA GLN A 38 -10.75 -41.77 45.07
C GLN A 38 -9.52 -40.84 45.35
N MET A 39 -8.44 -41.33 45.99
CA MET A 39 -7.24 -40.62 46.49
C MET A 39 -6.13 -41.65 46.87
N PRO A 40 -4.91 -41.29 47.35
CA PRO A 40 -4.07 -40.10 47.09
C PRO A 40 -2.56 -40.46 46.88
N LEU A 41 -1.70 -39.46 46.59
CA LEU A 41 -0.35 -39.34 47.19
C LEU A 41 0.22 -37.90 47.00
N SER A 42 1.27 -37.57 47.73
CA SER A 42 1.59 -36.19 48.16
C SER A 42 2.75 -35.51 47.43
N ARG A 43 2.72 -34.16 47.34
CA ARG A 43 3.86 -33.25 47.64
C ARG A 43 3.50 -31.75 47.58
N THR A 44 3.52 -31.13 48.76
CA THR A 44 4.02 -29.79 49.12
C THR A 44 4.17 -28.70 48.03
N VAL A 45 3.34 -27.64 48.11
CA VAL A 45 3.69 -26.29 47.63
C VAL A 45 3.28 -25.25 48.69
N ARG A 46 4.17 -24.32 49.03
CA ARG A 46 3.93 -23.26 50.02
C ARG A 46 3.07 -22.14 49.42
N ARG A 47 2.03 -21.70 50.13
CA ARG A 47 1.39 -20.39 49.91
C ARG A 47 2.05 -19.35 50.83
N CYS A 48 2.52 -18.23 50.28
CA CYS A 48 2.70 -17.00 51.04
C CYS A 48 1.58 -16.04 50.66
N CYS A 49 0.77 -15.67 51.66
CA CYS A 49 -0.22 -14.62 51.56
C CYS A 49 0.43 -13.33 52.08
N TRP A 50 0.33 -12.21 51.35
CA TRP A 50 0.57 -10.89 51.93
C TRP A 50 -0.46 -9.89 51.42
N THR A 51 -1.23 -9.36 52.37
CA THR A 51 -2.18 -8.27 52.19
C THR A 51 -1.43 -6.94 52.11
N ARG A 52 -1.92 -5.99 51.30
CA ARG A 52 -1.65 -4.56 51.50
C ARG A 52 -2.92 -3.74 51.26
N ARG A 53 -3.34 -3.02 52.31
CA ARG A 53 -4.33 -1.95 52.27
C ARG A 53 -3.58 -0.61 52.17
N HIS A 54 -4.24 0.37 51.53
CA HIS A 54 -4.07 1.83 51.63
C HIS A 54 -2.69 2.43 51.98
N GLU A 55 -2.22 3.33 51.11
CA GLU A 55 -2.22 4.76 51.45
C GLU A 55 -2.30 5.63 50.18
N ARG A 56 -3.16 6.66 50.17
CA ARG A 56 -3.12 7.73 49.17
C ARG A 56 -2.27 8.86 49.75
N ARG A 57 -1.35 9.43 48.97
CA ARG A 57 -0.73 10.73 49.31
C ARG A 57 -0.79 11.68 48.11
N HIS A 58 -1.48 12.80 48.31
CA HIS A 58 -1.44 13.94 47.42
C HIS A 58 -0.18 14.77 47.70
N GLY A 59 0.41 15.35 46.65
CA GLY A 59 1.43 16.41 46.72
C GLY A 59 1.07 17.50 45.70
N PRO A 60 1.31 18.80 45.98
CA PRO A 60 0.58 19.87 45.32
C PRO A 60 1.20 20.34 43.99
N ARG A 61 0.34 20.65 43.00
CA ARG A 61 0.72 21.47 41.84
C ARG A 61 0.75 22.94 42.26
N LYS A 62 1.87 23.64 42.01
CA LYS A 62 1.93 25.10 42.10
C LYS A 62 1.15 25.73 40.95
N ARG A 63 0.43 26.80 41.25
CA ARG A 63 -0.30 27.64 40.29
C ARG A 63 0.58 28.86 39.96
N VAL A 64 0.64 29.24 38.68
CA VAL A 64 1.11 30.56 38.24
C VAL A 64 0.08 31.06 37.22
N GLN A 65 -0.35 32.31 37.37
CA GLN A 65 -1.22 33.03 36.43
C GLN A 65 -0.46 34.23 35.88
N THR A 66 -0.63 34.49 34.57
CA THR A 66 -0.69 35.78 33.84
C THR A 66 -0.76 35.39 32.35
N GLU A 67 -1.85 35.65 31.63
CA GLU A 67 -2.28 36.93 31.00
C GLU A 67 -1.49 37.31 29.73
N GLY A 68 -2.21 37.70 28.68
CA GLY A 68 -1.67 38.35 27.47
C GLY A 68 -1.75 37.50 26.18
N PRO A 69 -2.26 38.03 25.05
CA PRO A 69 -2.56 37.23 23.86
C PRO A 69 -1.39 37.11 22.88
N LEU A 70 -1.41 36.07 22.05
CA LEU A 70 -0.62 35.98 20.82
C LEU A 70 -1.54 35.70 19.64
N GLU A 71 -1.22 36.34 18.52
CA GLU A 71 -2.01 36.41 17.29
C GLU A 71 -1.88 35.13 16.44
N GLY A 72 -2.73 35.05 15.40
CA GLY A 72 -3.01 33.85 14.62
C GLY A 72 -1.82 32.97 14.21
N ILE A 73 -1.93 31.68 14.52
CA ILE A 73 -1.07 30.62 14.00
C ILE A 73 -1.81 29.94 12.84
N GLY A 74 -1.46 30.33 11.61
CA GLY A 74 -1.81 29.56 10.42
C GLY A 74 -1.03 28.24 10.38
N TRP A 75 -1.69 27.16 9.98
CA TRP A 75 -1.06 25.83 9.85
C TRP A 75 -0.23 25.76 8.56
N PHE A 76 0.94 26.40 8.57
CA PHE A 76 2.00 26.17 7.60
C PHE A 76 3.26 25.71 8.32
N CYS A 77 3.63 24.43 8.14
CA CYS A 77 4.81 23.83 8.73
C CYS A 77 5.84 23.46 7.63
N PRO A 78 6.65 24.42 7.13
CA PRO A 78 7.68 24.14 6.14
C PRO A 78 8.93 23.54 6.83
N PHE A 79 8.79 22.36 7.42
CA PHE A 79 9.95 21.63 7.96
C PHE A 79 10.71 20.91 6.85
N ALA A 80 11.50 21.69 6.11
CA ALA A 80 12.71 21.20 5.47
C ALA A 80 13.69 20.72 6.56
N GLY A 81 13.44 19.52 7.10
CA GLY A 81 14.33 18.87 8.05
C GLY A 81 15.72 18.77 7.43
N SER A 82 16.70 19.47 8.01
CA SER A 82 18.02 19.59 7.40
C SER A 82 18.69 18.23 7.33
N PHE A 83 18.66 17.60 6.15
CA PHE A 83 19.78 16.78 5.73
C PHE A 83 21.00 17.68 5.82
N ARG A 84 21.86 17.44 6.82
CA ARG A 84 23.13 18.14 6.91
C ARG A 84 23.91 17.80 5.67
N ASP A 85 24.07 18.79 4.79
CA ASP A 85 25.12 18.77 3.78
C ASP A 85 26.43 18.40 4.48
N LYS A 86 26.93 17.19 4.19
CA LYS A 86 28.31 16.86 4.47
C LYS A 86 29.14 17.78 3.58
N LYS A 87 29.58 18.92 4.15
CA LYS A 87 30.50 19.85 3.51
C LYS A 87 31.56 19.06 2.76
N SER A 88 31.68 19.33 1.47
CA SER A 88 32.67 18.70 0.60
C SER A 88 34.08 19.06 1.05
N GLN A 89 34.64 18.26 1.96
CA GLN A 89 36.08 18.18 2.09
C GLN A 89 36.60 17.59 0.78
N THR A 90 37.40 18.36 0.06
CA THR A 90 38.07 17.97 -1.18
C THR A 90 39.24 17.04 -0.88
N GLY A 91 38.94 15.88 -0.29
CA GLY A 91 39.75 14.67 -0.43
C GLY A 91 39.28 13.91 -1.66
N GLY A 92 40.20 13.29 -2.41
CA GLY A 92 39.86 12.54 -3.62
C GLY A 92 38.75 11.52 -3.32
N LYS A 93 37.63 11.61 -4.07
CA LYS A 93 36.52 10.66 -3.90
C LYS A 93 37.07 9.24 -4.10
N ALA A 94 36.95 8.41 -3.07
CA ALA A 94 37.20 6.99 -3.21
C ALA A 94 36.35 6.45 -4.37
N PRO A 95 36.88 5.52 -5.19
CA PRO A 95 36.13 4.98 -6.32
C PRO A 95 34.82 4.36 -5.82
N VAL A 96 33.74 4.64 -6.54
CA VAL A 96 32.43 4.02 -6.28
C VAL A 96 32.61 2.50 -6.38
N LYS A 97 32.27 1.78 -5.32
CA LYS A 97 32.22 0.31 -5.34
C LYS A 97 31.24 -0.14 -6.42
N ASN A 98 31.68 -1.03 -7.28
CA ASN A 98 30.81 -1.70 -8.23
C ASN A 98 29.76 -2.55 -7.48
N ILE A 99 28.62 -2.77 -8.12
CA ILE A 99 27.63 -3.76 -7.68
C ILE A 99 27.89 -5.06 -8.45
N ASP A 100 28.14 -6.14 -7.73
CA ASP A 100 28.36 -7.45 -8.35
C ASP A 100 27.02 -8.10 -8.74
N PRO A 101 26.96 -8.86 -9.85
CA PRO A 101 25.77 -9.63 -10.21
C PRO A 101 25.33 -10.59 -9.10
N LEU A 102 24.03 -10.78 -8.93
CA LEU A 102 23.44 -11.66 -7.92
C LEU A 102 22.53 -12.71 -8.55
N MET A 103 22.46 -13.88 -7.92
CA MET A 103 21.48 -14.92 -8.24
C MET A 103 20.08 -14.51 -7.74
N ILE A 104 19.25 -13.99 -8.66
CA ILE A 104 17.87 -13.57 -8.40
C ILE A 104 16.95 -14.42 -9.28
N SER A 105 15.89 -14.99 -8.68
CA SER A 105 14.97 -15.93 -9.35
C SER A 105 15.70 -17.01 -10.19
N GLY A 106 16.77 -17.60 -9.65
CA GLY A 106 17.53 -18.64 -10.34
C GLY A 106 18.26 -18.18 -11.60
N LYS A 107 18.68 -16.90 -11.70
CA LYS A 107 19.63 -16.43 -12.73
C LYS A 107 20.55 -15.36 -12.16
N GLU A 108 21.79 -15.33 -12.60
CA GLU A 108 22.71 -14.22 -12.34
C GLU A 108 22.29 -13.00 -13.18
N VAL A 109 22.02 -11.89 -12.50
CA VAL A 109 21.55 -10.63 -13.07
C VAL A 109 22.16 -9.45 -12.32
N LEU A 110 22.12 -8.26 -12.91
CA LEU A 110 22.45 -7.03 -12.17
C LEU A 110 21.50 -6.90 -10.96
N PRO A 111 21.99 -6.49 -9.78
CA PRO A 111 21.18 -6.35 -8.57
C PRO A 111 20.36 -5.04 -8.58
N LEU A 112 19.73 -4.76 -9.72
CA LEU A 112 18.96 -3.55 -10.04
C LEU A 112 17.56 -3.96 -10.47
N VAL A 113 16.55 -3.45 -9.77
CA VAL A 113 15.15 -3.84 -9.95
C VAL A 113 14.29 -2.64 -10.28
N GLU A 114 13.48 -2.74 -11.34
CA GLU A 114 12.35 -1.83 -11.53
C GLU A 114 11.29 -2.18 -10.48
N GLY A 115 10.98 -1.26 -9.57
CA GLY A 115 9.91 -1.46 -8.59
C GLY A 115 8.55 -1.52 -9.27
N GLY A 116 7.71 -2.47 -8.84
CA GLY A 116 6.36 -2.64 -9.38
C GLY A 116 5.44 -1.48 -9.02
N LYS A 117 4.80 -0.88 -10.03
CA LYS A 117 3.89 0.27 -9.90
C LYS A 117 2.50 -0.18 -10.32
N GLY A 118 1.57 -0.17 -9.36
CA GLY A 118 0.18 -0.57 -9.57
C GLY A 118 -0.51 0.22 -10.68
N ILE A 119 -1.53 -0.39 -11.30
CA ILE A 119 -2.46 0.28 -12.21
C ILE A 119 -1.73 0.81 -13.46
N SER A 120 -1.27 -0.16 -14.25
CA SER A 120 -0.73 -0.01 -15.62
C SER A 120 0.61 0.74 -15.78
N VAL A 121 1.11 1.43 -14.76
CA VAL A 121 2.37 2.18 -14.85
C VAL A 121 3.60 1.28 -15.01
N SER A 122 3.66 0.13 -14.30
CA SER A 122 4.64 -0.92 -14.57
C SER A 122 4.15 -1.83 -15.70
N SER A 123 4.44 -1.44 -16.94
CA SER A 123 4.04 -2.15 -18.15
C SER A 123 5.07 -3.21 -18.56
N GLY A 124 4.68 -4.11 -19.46
CA GLY A 124 5.58 -5.07 -20.07
C GLY A 124 6.62 -4.42 -20.99
N ALA A 125 6.34 -3.22 -21.53
CA ALA A 125 7.35 -2.46 -22.25
C ALA A 125 8.44 -1.95 -21.29
N SER A 126 8.06 -1.32 -20.17
CA SER A 126 9.01 -0.77 -19.19
C SER A 126 9.82 -1.89 -18.51
N SER A 127 9.14 -2.91 -18.00
CA SER A 127 9.75 -4.04 -17.29
C SER A 127 10.53 -4.96 -18.21
N GLY A 128 10.06 -5.18 -19.43
CA GLY A 128 10.80 -5.91 -20.45
C GLY A 128 12.10 -5.20 -20.82
N ALA A 129 12.08 -3.88 -20.98
CA ALA A 129 13.27 -3.09 -21.31
C ALA A 129 14.29 -3.04 -20.14
N TRP A 130 13.82 -2.94 -18.89
CA TRP A 130 14.70 -3.06 -17.72
C TRP A 130 15.35 -4.45 -17.60
N ALA A 131 14.58 -5.51 -17.85
CA ALA A 131 15.13 -6.87 -17.91
C ALA A 131 16.07 -7.07 -19.11
N ALA A 132 15.79 -6.42 -20.26
CA ALA A 132 16.68 -6.42 -21.43
C ALA A 132 18.06 -5.79 -21.13
N ALA A 133 18.10 -4.79 -20.23
CA ALA A 133 19.32 -4.18 -19.72
C ALA A 133 20.08 -5.05 -18.68
N GLY A 134 19.59 -6.26 -18.37
CA GLY A 134 20.25 -7.23 -17.50
C GLY A 134 19.83 -7.18 -16.03
N GLY A 135 18.86 -6.34 -15.66
CA GLY A 135 18.28 -6.28 -14.32
C GLY A 135 17.03 -7.16 -14.15
N VAL A 136 16.19 -6.80 -13.19
CA VAL A 136 14.88 -7.42 -12.95
C VAL A 136 13.76 -6.41 -13.20
N GLY A 137 12.92 -6.66 -14.20
CA GLY A 137 11.72 -5.87 -14.44
C GLY A 137 10.55 -6.39 -13.61
N THR A 138 9.68 -5.50 -13.12
CA THR A 138 8.49 -5.89 -12.33
C THR A 138 7.21 -5.35 -12.95
N ILE A 139 6.45 -6.22 -13.63
CA ILE A 139 5.12 -5.86 -14.17
C ILE A 139 4.11 -5.69 -13.03
N SER A 140 3.06 -4.91 -13.26
CA SER A 140 1.94 -4.89 -12.32
C SER A 140 1.01 -6.08 -12.48
N GLY A 141 0.64 -6.72 -11.37
CA GLY A 141 -0.51 -7.60 -11.24
C GLY A 141 -1.74 -6.90 -10.66
N VAL A 142 -1.74 -5.57 -10.54
CA VAL A 142 -2.82 -4.77 -9.95
C VAL A 142 -3.47 -3.92 -11.03
N ASN A 143 -4.62 -4.37 -11.56
CA ASN A 143 -5.39 -3.67 -12.59
C ASN A 143 -4.56 -3.24 -13.82
N ALA A 144 -3.63 -4.08 -14.26
CA ALA A 144 -2.80 -3.80 -15.43
C ALA A 144 -3.59 -3.82 -16.75
N ASP A 145 -3.04 -3.14 -17.76
CA ASP A 145 -3.60 -3.08 -19.11
C ASP A 145 -3.56 -4.42 -19.83
N PHE A 146 -4.54 -4.64 -20.71
CA PHE A 146 -4.50 -5.66 -21.75
C PHE A 146 -4.95 -5.08 -23.08
N TYR A 147 -4.67 -5.81 -24.15
CA TYR A 147 -4.87 -5.38 -25.53
C TYR A 147 -5.80 -6.34 -26.25
N ASP A 148 -6.53 -5.84 -27.25
CA ASP A 148 -7.33 -6.66 -28.14
C ASP A 148 -6.51 -7.34 -29.25
N GLU A 149 -7.18 -8.06 -30.14
CA GLU A 149 -6.54 -8.78 -31.26
C GLU A 149 -5.85 -7.84 -32.28
N THR A 150 -6.20 -6.54 -32.28
CA THR A 150 -5.55 -5.51 -33.12
C THR A 150 -4.32 -4.90 -32.44
N GLY A 151 -4.12 -5.17 -31.14
CA GLY A 151 -3.11 -4.55 -30.30
C GLY A 151 -3.55 -3.22 -29.69
N ALA A 152 -4.82 -2.81 -29.82
CA ALA A 152 -5.36 -1.62 -29.19
C ALA A 152 -5.61 -1.86 -27.69
N LEU A 153 -5.43 -0.82 -26.87
CA LEU A 153 -5.70 -0.87 -25.43
C LEU A 153 -7.19 -1.08 -25.17
N VAL A 154 -7.54 -2.07 -24.33
CA VAL A 154 -8.92 -2.29 -23.90
C VAL A 154 -9.19 -1.48 -22.63
N HIS A 155 -10.11 -0.52 -22.71
CA HIS A 155 -10.57 0.22 -21.54
C HIS A 155 -11.43 -0.67 -20.62
N GLN A 156 -11.14 -0.63 -19.31
CA GLN A 156 -11.81 -1.45 -18.30
C GLN A 156 -13.22 -0.91 -17.98
N GLU A 157 -14.21 -1.25 -18.81
CA GLU A 157 -15.62 -0.91 -18.59
C GLU A 157 -16.33 -1.93 -17.68
N TYR A 158 -16.95 -1.45 -16.60
CA TYR A 158 -17.67 -2.27 -15.64
C TYR A 158 -19.18 -2.28 -15.93
N LYS A 159 -19.74 -3.46 -16.23
CA LYS A 159 -21.14 -3.64 -16.63
C LYS A 159 -22.00 -4.21 -15.49
N GLY A 160 -21.36 -4.68 -14.42
CA GLY A 160 -22.00 -5.22 -13.24
C GLY A 160 -22.90 -4.19 -12.52
N THR A 161 -24.18 -4.53 -12.35
CA THR A 161 -25.15 -3.72 -11.60
C THR A 161 -24.96 -3.77 -10.08
N THR A 162 -24.07 -4.63 -9.59
CA THR A 162 -23.73 -4.76 -8.16
C THR A 162 -22.23 -4.63 -7.93
N ARG A 163 -21.83 -4.16 -6.75
CA ARG A 163 -20.41 -4.06 -6.36
C ARG A 163 -19.66 -5.41 -6.50
N ARG A 164 -20.33 -6.54 -6.21
CA ARG A 164 -19.79 -7.90 -6.41
C ARG A 164 -19.56 -8.24 -7.88
N ALA A 165 -20.53 -7.96 -8.75
CA ALA A 165 -20.37 -8.21 -10.19
C ALA A 165 -19.20 -7.40 -10.76
N ARG A 166 -19.10 -6.10 -10.43
CA ARG A 166 -17.97 -5.25 -10.83
C ARG A 166 -16.63 -5.73 -10.27
N GLN A 167 -16.61 -6.33 -9.07
CA GLN A 167 -15.39 -6.93 -8.53
C GLN A 167 -14.96 -8.17 -9.32
N GLN A 168 -15.89 -9.01 -9.78
CA GLN A 168 -15.54 -10.16 -10.63
C GLN A 168 -15.02 -9.73 -12.00
N GLU A 169 -15.61 -8.68 -12.60
CA GLU A 169 -15.09 -8.02 -13.80
C GLU A 169 -13.66 -7.48 -13.56
N LEU A 170 -13.43 -6.80 -12.43
CA LEU A 170 -12.12 -6.28 -12.03
C LEU A 170 -11.06 -7.37 -11.89
N ILE A 171 -11.41 -8.51 -11.29
CA ILE A 171 -10.51 -9.66 -11.15
C ILE A 171 -10.18 -10.26 -12.52
N ALA A 172 -11.18 -10.41 -13.40
CA ALA A 172 -10.97 -10.91 -14.76
C ALA A 172 -10.04 -9.99 -15.58
N PHE A 173 -10.27 -8.68 -15.54
CA PHE A 173 -9.39 -7.69 -16.18
C PHE A 173 -7.97 -7.72 -15.59
N GLY A 174 -7.84 -7.83 -14.26
CA GLY A 174 -6.54 -7.94 -13.59
C GLY A 174 -5.73 -9.18 -14.03
N ILE A 175 -6.39 -10.32 -14.19
CA ILE A 175 -5.76 -11.55 -14.71
C ILE A 175 -5.34 -11.38 -16.17
N GLN A 176 -6.24 -10.88 -17.03
CA GLN A 176 -5.95 -10.62 -18.45
C GLN A 176 -4.77 -9.66 -18.62
N GLY A 177 -4.77 -8.56 -17.85
CA GLY A 177 -3.70 -7.57 -17.82
C GLY A 177 -2.36 -8.15 -17.41
N ALA A 178 -2.30 -8.84 -16.26
CA ALA A 178 -1.09 -9.47 -15.78
C ALA A 178 -0.48 -10.46 -16.80
N ILE A 179 -1.32 -11.25 -17.48
CA ILE A 179 -0.88 -12.18 -18.54
C ILE A 179 -0.36 -11.43 -19.77
N ALA A 180 -1.07 -10.38 -20.22
CA ALA A 180 -0.66 -9.58 -21.37
C ALA A 180 0.67 -8.87 -21.13
N GLN A 181 0.84 -8.23 -19.96
CA GLN A 181 2.08 -7.56 -19.60
C GLN A 181 3.23 -8.57 -19.38
N ALA A 182 2.97 -9.76 -18.83
CA ALA A 182 4.00 -10.80 -18.68
C ALA A 182 4.54 -11.31 -20.03
N ARG A 183 3.66 -11.53 -21.02
CA ARG A 183 4.05 -11.89 -22.39
C ARG A 183 4.88 -10.77 -23.03
N LYS A 184 4.36 -9.54 -23.02
CA LYS A 184 5.06 -8.39 -23.59
C LYS A 184 6.44 -8.15 -22.96
N ALA A 185 6.54 -8.30 -21.63
CA ALA A 185 7.79 -8.19 -20.91
C ALA A 185 8.79 -9.29 -21.30
N HIS A 186 8.32 -10.53 -21.46
CA HIS A 186 9.17 -11.65 -21.88
C HIS A 186 9.77 -11.43 -23.27
N ASP A 187 8.92 -11.02 -24.22
CA ASP A 187 9.32 -10.75 -25.60
C ASP A 187 10.38 -9.63 -25.69
N VAL A 188 10.16 -8.52 -24.98
CA VAL A 188 11.11 -7.38 -24.97
C VAL A 188 12.40 -7.72 -24.22
N ALA A 189 12.32 -8.46 -23.12
CA ALA A 189 13.50 -8.87 -22.34
C ALA A 189 14.45 -9.77 -23.15
N GLY A 190 13.91 -10.64 -24.03
CA GLY A 190 14.68 -11.60 -24.79
C GLY A 190 15.47 -12.57 -23.91
N GLY A 191 14.92 -12.93 -22.74
CA GLY A 191 15.57 -13.80 -21.75
C GLY A 191 16.82 -13.23 -21.05
N ARG A 192 17.18 -11.95 -21.27
CA ARG A 192 18.40 -11.33 -20.72
C ARG A 192 18.36 -11.11 -19.21
N GLY A 193 17.25 -10.61 -18.68
CA GLY A 193 17.05 -10.39 -17.25
C GLY A 193 16.12 -11.41 -16.61
N ARG A 194 15.51 -11.02 -15.48
CA ARG A 194 14.36 -11.73 -14.89
C ARG A 194 13.15 -10.82 -14.84
N LEU A 195 11.97 -11.44 -14.75
CA LEU A 195 10.69 -10.76 -14.70
C LEU A 195 9.94 -11.15 -13.45
N HIS A 196 9.57 -10.16 -12.65
CA HIS A 196 8.73 -10.29 -11.46
C HIS A 196 7.34 -9.73 -11.74
N MET A 197 6.36 -10.11 -10.93
CA MET A 197 5.04 -9.51 -10.89
C MET A 197 4.77 -8.93 -9.50
N ASN A 198 4.29 -7.69 -9.44
CA ASN A 198 3.86 -7.02 -8.22
C ASN A 198 2.39 -7.34 -7.91
N VAL A 199 2.10 -7.73 -6.67
CA VAL A 199 0.73 -7.87 -6.15
C VAL A 199 0.62 -7.12 -4.82
N LEU A 200 -0.52 -6.49 -4.53
CA LEU A 200 -0.79 -5.81 -3.26
C LEU A 200 -1.83 -6.62 -2.49
N TRP A 201 -1.56 -7.00 -1.24
CA TRP A 201 -2.40 -7.98 -0.55
C TRP A 201 -3.80 -7.46 -0.18
N GLU A 202 -3.91 -6.16 0.13
CA GLU A 202 -5.22 -5.50 0.33
C GLU A 202 -5.98 -5.20 -0.99
N MET A 203 -5.53 -5.69 -2.16
CA MET A 203 -6.35 -5.59 -3.38
C MET A 203 -7.51 -6.59 -3.35
N GLY A 204 -8.64 -6.20 -3.94
CA GLY A 204 -9.77 -7.09 -4.14
C GLY A 204 -9.39 -8.26 -5.03
N GLY A 205 -9.60 -9.49 -4.57
CA GLY A 205 -9.29 -10.72 -5.30
C GLY A 205 -7.80 -11.02 -5.47
N ALA A 206 -6.92 -10.49 -4.62
CA ALA A 206 -5.45 -10.67 -4.69
C ALA A 206 -5.00 -12.11 -5.03
N GLU A 207 -5.58 -13.10 -4.35
CA GLU A 207 -5.27 -14.52 -4.57
C GLU A 207 -5.71 -15.01 -5.95
N SER A 208 -6.92 -14.69 -6.37
CA SER A 208 -7.48 -15.10 -7.67
C SER A 208 -6.71 -14.47 -8.83
N VAL A 209 -6.29 -13.21 -8.68
CA VAL A 209 -5.45 -12.54 -9.68
C VAL A 209 -4.06 -13.17 -9.73
N LEU A 210 -3.45 -13.45 -8.57
CA LEU A 210 -2.15 -14.10 -8.49
C LEU A 210 -2.15 -15.52 -9.09
N GLU A 211 -3.11 -16.37 -8.71
CA GLU A 211 -3.26 -17.73 -9.25
C GLU A 211 -3.54 -17.70 -10.76
N GLY A 212 -4.50 -16.87 -11.21
CA GLY A 212 -4.86 -16.76 -12.63
C GLY A 212 -3.71 -16.24 -13.51
N ALA A 213 -2.94 -15.26 -13.02
CA ALA A 213 -1.79 -14.73 -13.73
C ALA A 213 -0.63 -15.75 -13.80
N LEU A 214 -0.31 -16.44 -12.71
CA LEU A 214 0.76 -17.44 -12.68
C LEU A 214 0.44 -18.67 -13.53
N GLU A 215 -0.83 -19.07 -13.65
CA GLU A 215 -1.23 -20.14 -14.55
C GLU A 215 -1.22 -19.68 -16.03
N GLY A 216 -1.82 -18.52 -16.33
CA GLY A 216 -1.93 -18.01 -17.70
C GLY A 216 -0.63 -17.47 -18.32
N ALA A 217 0.36 -17.16 -17.49
CA ALA A 217 1.71 -16.72 -17.86
C ALA A 217 2.83 -17.65 -17.32
N LYS A 218 2.50 -18.95 -17.17
CA LYS A 218 3.41 -19.99 -16.68
C LYS A 218 4.75 -19.99 -17.40
N GLY A 219 5.85 -19.91 -16.64
CA GLY A 219 7.21 -19.85 -17.16
C GLY A 219 7.70 -18.46 -17.60
N LEU A 220 6.82 -17.44 -17.62
CA LEU A 220 7.19 -16.06 -17.98
C LEU A 220 7.50 -15.21 -16.73
N ILE A 221 6.77 -15.46 -15.64
CA ILE A 221 6.95 -14.80 -14.34
C ILE A 221 7.90 -15.65 -13.49
N HIS A 222 8.95 -15.03 -12.96
CA HIS A 222 10.04 -15.67 -12.23
C HIS A 222 10.08 -15.29 -10.74
N GLY A 223 9.35 -14.24 -10.35
CA GLY A 223 9.22 -13.82 -8.96
C GLY A 223 7.92 -13.08 -8.71
N VAL A 224 7.42 -13.14 -7.48
CA VAL A 224 6.24 -12.39 -7.03
C VAL A 224 6.66 -11.46 -5.90
N THR A 225 6.61 -10.15 -6.13
CA THR A 225 6.80 -9.13 -5.09
C THR A 225 5.44 -8.79 -4.47
N CYS A 226 5.32 -8.86 -3.14
CA CYS A 226 4.05 -8.58 -2.48
C CYS A 226 4.18 -7.81 -1.17
N GLY A 227 3.40 -6.73 -1.07
CA GLY A 227 3.30 -5.84 0.09
C GLY A 227 1.87 -5.42 0.38
N ALA A 228 1.69 -4.31 1.10
CA ALA A 228 0.40 -3.74 1.50
C ALA A 228 -0.56 -4.78 2.13
N GLY A 229 -0.35 -5.09 3.41
CA GLY A 229 -1.13 -6.07 4.18
C GLY A 229 -0.24 -7.12 4.87
N MET A 230 -0.82 -8.25 5.27
CA MET A 230 -0.08 -9.41 5.78
C MET A 230 -0.24 -10.64 4.85
N PRO A 231 0.53 -10.72 3.74
CA PRO A 231 0.38 -11.72 2.68
C PRO A 231 0.78 -13.16 3.05
N TYR A 232 0.08 -13.79 3.99
CA TYR A 232 0.44 -15.13 4.48
C TYR A 232 0.34 -16.24 3.43
N ARG A 233 -0.50 -16.12 2.38
CA ARG A 233 -0.65 -17.17 1.35
C ARG A 233 0.19 -16.97 0.09
N VAL A 234 0.88 -15.85 -0.09
CA VAL A 234 1.70 -15.60 -1.30
C VAL A 234 2.79 -16.66 -1.49
N ALA A 235 3.48 -17.06 -0.42
CA ALA A 235 4.53 -18.08 -0.50
C ALA A 235 4.00 -19.46 -0.91
N GLU A 236 2.82 -19.84 -0.39
CA GLU A 236 2.14 -21.08 -0.79
C GLU A 236 1.75 -21.04 -2.27
N ILE A 237 1.12 -19.94 -2.72
CA ILE A 237 0.68 -19.79 -4.10
C ILE A 237 1.89 -19.82 -5.04
N ALA A 238 2.91 -19.00 -4.80
CA ALA A 238 4.11 -18.93 -5.62
C ALA A 238 4.85 -20.27 -5.71
N ALA A 239 5.01 -20.98 -4.58
CA ALA A 239 5.63 -22.30 -4.54
C ALA A 239 4.91 -23.35 -5.40
N ARG A 240 3.56 -23.37 -5.40
CA ARG A 240 2.77 -24.30 -6.23
C ARG A 240 2.97 -24.08 -7.74
N HIS A 241 3.29 -22.87 -8.17
CA HIS A 241 3.61 -22.55 -9.57
C HIS A 241 5.12 -22.62 -9.89
N GLY A 242 5.97 -22.96 -8.91
CA GLY A 242 7.43 -23.01 -9.09
C GLY A 242 8.09 -21.64 -9.24
N VAL A 243 7.53 -20.62 -8.57
CA VAL A 243 7.95 -19.22 -8.67
C VAL A 243 8.45 -18.72 -7.31
N TYR A 244 9.52 -17.91 -7.31
CA TYR A 244 10.07 -17.33 -6.08
C TYR A 244 9.16 -16.23 -5.52
N TYR A 245 9.07 -16.09 -4.21
CA TYR A 245 8.37 -14.96 -3.58
C TYR A 245 9.34 -13.99 -2.90
N TYR A 246 8.94 -12.72 -2.89
CA TYR A 246 9.70 -11.56 -2.43
C TYR A 246 8.78 -10.69 -1.58
N PRO A 247 8.69 -10.91 -0.26
CA PRO A 247 7.83 -10.11 0.58
C PRO A 247 8.41 -8.71 0.78
N ILE A 248 7.53 -7.72 0.69
CA ILE A 248 7.83 -6.32 0.97
C ILE A 248 7.55 -6.05 2.45
N VAL A 249 8.55 -5.56 3.16
CA VAL A 249 8.51 -5.29 4.60
C VAL A 249 9.19 -3.94 4.91
N SER A 250 8.67 -3.23 5.89
CA SER A 250 9.26 -1.98 6.38
C SER A 250 10.15 -2.16 7.64
N SER A 251 10.18 -3.36 8.22
CA SER A 251 10.86 -3.63 9.50
C SER A 251 11.15 -5.11 9.70
N ALA A 252 12.15 -5.40 10.54
CA ALA A 252 12.43 -6.75 11.04
C ALA A 252 11.19 -7.38 11.70
N ARG A 253 10.42 -6.60 12.48
CA ARG A 253 9.17 -7.07 13.13
C ARG A 253 8.15 -7.62 12.12
N ALA A 254 7.95 -6.94 10.99
CA ALA A 254 7.04 -7.39 9.93
C ALA A 254 7.53 -8.71 9.30
N PHE A 255 8.83 -8.81 8.98
CA PHE A 255 9.43 -10.05 8.48
C PHE A 255 9.28 -11.21 9.49
N LYS A 256 9.61 -11.00 10.77
CA LYS A 256 9.46 -12.04 11.82
C LYS A 256 8.02 -12.55 11.92
N ALA A 257 7.02 -11.69 11.71
CA ALA A 257 5.61 -12.07 11.73
C ALA A 257 5.18 -12.91 10.50
N LEU A 258 5.62 -12.52 9.29
CA LEU A 258 5.36 -13.29 8.07
C LEU A 258 6.07 -14.64 8.06
N TRP A 259 7.35 -14.65 8.44
CA TRP A 259 8.20 -15.86 8.47
C TRP A 259 7.66 -16.92 9.42
N LYS A 260 7.42 -16.57 10.69
CA LYS A 260 6.96 -17.52 11.71
C LYS A 260 5.56 -18.08 11.45
N ARG A 261 4.69 -17.35 10.74
CA ARG A 261 3.30 -17.77 10.49
C ARG A 261 3.14 -18.59 9.21
N SER A 262 3.94 -18.32 8.17
CA SER A 262 3.78 -19.00 6.88
C SER A 262 5.08 -19.29 6.15
N TYR A 263 5.95 -18.29 5.92
CA TYR A 263 6.99 -18.41 4.88
C TYR A 263 8.09 -19.43 5.20
N SER A 264 8.33 -19.73 6.48
CA SER A 264 9.26 -20.80 6.87
C SER A 264 8.91 -22.19 6.29
N LYS A 265 7.64 -22.41 5.92
CA LYS A 265 7.16 -23.66 5.27
C LYS A 265 7.55 -23.77 3.80
N PHE A 266 7.95 -22.67 3.19
CA PHE A 266 8.31 -22.54 1.77
C PHE A 266 9.68 -21.84 1.64
N ALA A 267 10.62 -22.22 2.51
CA ALA A 267 11.89 -21.53 2.64
C ALA A 267 12.73 -21.59 1.35
N GLU A 268 12.66 -22.69 0.59
CA GLU A 268 13.41 -22.81 -0.68
C GLU A 268 13.00 -21.77 -1.73
N TRP A 269 11.72 -21.38 -1.75
CA TRP A 269 11.11 -20.42 -2.67
C TRP A 269 11.25 -18.96 -2.24
N LEU A 270 11.82 -18.67 -1.06
CA LEU A 270 12.20 -17.30 -0.72
C LEU A 270 13.28 -16.85 -1.71
N GLY A 271 12.96 -15.87 -2.57
CA GLY A 271 13.91 -15.32 -3.52
C GLY A 271 14.75 -14.18 -2.95
N GLY A 272 14.25 -13.53 -1.90
CA GLY A 272 14.83 -12.35 -1.24
C GLY A 272 13.76 -11.61 -0.45
N VAL A 273 14.11 -10.48 0.16
CA VAL A 273 13.19 -9.65 0.95
C VAL A 273 13.30 -8.21 0.49
N VAL A 274 12.20 -7.56 0.15
CA VAL A 274 12.21 -6.13 -0.20
C VAL A 274 12.07 -5.34 1.10
N TYR A 275 13.13 -4.62 1.48
CA TYR A 275 13.02 -3.59 2.51
C TYR A 275 12.53 -2.31 1.86
N GLU A 276 11.29 -1.92 2.18
CA GLU A 276 10.70 -0.68 1.71
C GLU A 276 10.79 0.39 2.80
N ASP A 277 11.51 1.47 2.50
CA ASP A 277 11.66 2.57 3.43
C ASP A 277 10.30 3.26 3.67
N PRO A 278 9.79 3.26 4.91
CA PRO A 278 8.43 3.70 5.17
C PRO A 278 8.27 5.23 5.18
N TRP A 279 9.35 6.01 5.05
CA TRP A 279 9.29 7.47 4.88
C TRP A 279 9.66 7.92 3.47
N LEU A 280 10.51 7.19 2.74
CA LEU A 280 11.08 7.65 1.46
C LEU A 280 10.55 6.93 0.20
N ALA A 281 9.86 5.79 0.35
CA ALA A 281 9.24 5.09 -0.78
C ALA A 281 8.01 5.83 -1.32
N GLY A 282 7.75 5.66 -2.63
CA GLY A 282 6.54 6.17 -3.30
C GLY A 282 5.42 5.15 -3.29
N GLY A 283 4.15 5.61 -3.35
CA GLY A 283 3.01 4.70 -3.22
C GLY A 283 2.65 4.46 -1.74
N HIS A 284 2.04 3.32 -1.42
CA HIS A 284 1.71 2.97 -0.03
C HIS A 284 2.97 2.67 0.79
N ASN A 285 3.03 3.16 2.03
CA ASN A 285 4.18 3.01 2.92
C ASN A 285 3.86 2.16 4.16
N GLY A 286 4.77 1.26 4.52
CA GLY A 286 4.65 0.37 5.68
C GLY A 286 4.90 1.00 7.06
N LEU A 287 4.57 2.27 7.29
CA LEU A 287 4.67 2.88 8.63
C LEU A 287 3.75 2.17 9.63
N SER A 288 4.27 1.91 10.84
CA SER A 288 3.47 1.35 11.93
C SER A 288 3.00 2.41 12.92
N ASN A 289 1.95 2.09 13.69
CA ASN A 289 1.37 2.99 14.70
C ASN A 289 2.34 3.44 15.82
N SER A 290 3.54 2.84 15.91
CA SER A 290 4.60 3.20 16.84
C SER A 290 5.69 4.10 16.24
N GLU A 291 5.59 4.41 14.95
CA GLU A 291 6.54 5.25 14.21
C GLU A 291 5.88 6.59 13.88
N ASP A 292 6.66 7.66 14.00
CA ASP A 292 6.21 9.02 13.69
C ASP A 292 6.50 9.31 12.19
N PRO A 293 5.48 9.65 11.36
CA PRO A 293 5.71 10.04 9.97
C PRO A 293 6.59 11.28 9.82
N ALA A 294 6.66 12.16 10.83
CA ALA A 294 7.49 13.37 10.81
C ALA A 294 8.95 13.12 11.24
N GLN A 295 9.30 11.91 11.70
CA GLN A 295 10.66 11.57 12.16
C GLN A 295 11.26 10.40 11.34
N PRO A 296 11.74 10.68 10.10
CA PRO A 296 12.37 9.67 9.26
C PRO A 296 13.64 9.09 9.88
N GLN A 297 13.82 7.78 9.75
CA GLN A 297 14.99 7.07 10.26
C GLN A 297 15.94 6.69 9.12
N ALA A 298 17.23 6.58 9.42
CA ALA A 298 18.20 6.06 8.45
C ALA A 298 17.90 4.58 8.13
N PRO A 299 17.99 4.15 6.85
CA PRO A 299 17.67 2.77 6.47
C PRO A 299 18.72 1.76 6.92
N LEU A 300 20.01 2.14 6.99
CA LEU A 300 21.12 1.20 7.24
C LEU A 300 20.95 0.37 8.54
N PRO A 301 20.66 0.97 9.72
CA PRO A 301 20.44 0.18 10.94
C PRO A 301 19.21 -0.73 10.85
N ARG A 302 18.16 -0.32 10.14
CA ARG A 302 16.91 -1.09 9.98
C ARG A 302 17.07 -2.28 9.04
N VAL A 303 17.88 -2.13 7.99
CA VAL A 303 18.26 -3.22 7.09
C VAL A 303 19.22 -4.20 7.79
N ALA A 304 20.14 -3.70 8.63
CA ALA A 304 20.97 -4.56 9.48
C ALA A 304 20.13 -5.35 10.50
N GLU A 305 19.15 -4.72 11.16
CA GLU A 305 18.18 -5.39 12.04
C GLU A 305 17.38 -6.47 11.28
N LEU A 306 16.92 -6.16 10.06
CA LEU A 306 16.22 -7.13 9.20
C LEU A 306 17.11 -8.32 8.85
N ARG A 307 18.38 -8.10 8.46
CA ARG A 307 19.32 -9.20 8.19
C ARG A 307 19.59 -10.04 9.43
N ALA A 308 19.81 -9.41 10.58
CA ALA A 308 19.99 -10.10 11.85
C ALA A 308 18.75 -10.96 12.20
N ALA A 309 17.55 -10.44 11.98
CA ALA A 309 16.30 -11.18 12.15
C ALA A 309 16.12 -12.34 11.15
N MET A 310 16.58 -12.21 9.90
CA MET A 310 16.59 -13.30 8.93
C MET A 310 17.52 -14.44 9.40
N ARG A 311 18.75 -14.09 9.82
CA ARG A 311 19.76 -15.03 10.34
C ARG A 311 19.30 -15.73 11.62
N GLU A 312 18.74 -14.98 12.59
CA GLU A 312 18.12 -15.51 13.83
C GLU A 312 17.05 -16.57 13.56
N LEU A 313 16.27 -16.39 12.50
CA LEU A 313 15.15 -17.26 12.15
C LEU A 313 15.51 -18.41 11.20
N GLY A 314 16.80 -18.58 10.89
CA GLY A 314 17.26 -19.58 9.93
C GLY A 314 16.71 -19.38 8.52
N ALA A 315 16.34 -18.15 8.15
CA ALA A 315 15.95 -17.85 6.78
C ALA A 315 17.18 -17.96 5.85
N PRO A 316 17.04 -18.49 4.62
CA PRO A 316 18.16 -18.58 3.69
C PRO A 316 18.77 -17.21 3.42
N GLU A 317 20.11 -17.15 3.27
CA GLU A 317 20.83 -15.89 3.03
C GLU A 317 20.59 -15.40 1.59
N ARG A 318 19.41 -14.81 1.38
CA ARG A 318 18.96 -14.21 0.12
C ARG A 318 19.22 -12.70 0.10
N PRO A 319 19.26 -12.06 -1.08
CA PRO A 319 19.39 -10.61 -1.15
C PRO A 319 18.26 -9.86 -0.43
N ILE A 320 18.63 -8.76 0.25
CA ILE A 320 17.67 -7.73 0.66
C ILE A 320 17.65 -6.65 -0.44
N PHE A 321 16.47 -6.30 -0.90
CA PHE A 321 16.25 -5.29 -1.92
C PHE A 321 15.91 -3.97 -1.22
N MET A 322 16.84 -3.03 -1.23
CA MET A 322 16.65 -1.69 -0.69
C MET A 322 15.76 -0.88 -1.63
N ALA A 323 14.55 -0.53 -1.16
CA ALA A 323 13.54 0.22 -1.91
C ALA A 323 13.14 1.50 -1.18
N GLY A 324 12.95 2.59 -1.91
CA GLY A 324 12.65 3.92 -1.35
C GLY A 324 13.90 4.72 -1.04
N GLY A 325 13.88 6.02 -1.34
CA GLY A 325 15.03 6.93 -1.21
C GLY A 325 16.19 6.71 -2.18
N VAL A 326 16.38 5.51 -2.74
CA VAL A 326 17.48 5.20 -3.67
C VAL A 326 17.39 6.06 -4.94
N TRP A 327 18.45 6.81 -5.23
CA TRP A 327 18.59 7.60 -6.46
C TRP A 327 19.94 7.36 -7.13
N TYR A 328 21.04 7.63 -6.42
CA TYR A 328 22.42 7.43 -6.89
C TYR A 328 23.14 6.37 -6.05
N LEU A 329 23.74 5.33 -6.63
CA LEU A 329 24.41 4.27 -5.85
C LEU A 329 25.68 4.77 -5.11
N ARG A 330 26.28 5.88 -5.53
CA ARG A 330 27.36 6.56 -4.79
C ARG A 330 26.93 7.07 -3.40
N GLU A 331 25.64 7.14 -3.12
CA GLU A 331 25.09 7.49 -1.80
C GLU A 331 24.90 6.26 -0.88
N TRP A 332 25.03 5.04 -1.43
CA TRP A 332 24.75 3.76 -0.75
C TRP A 332 26.01 2.88 -0.59
N GLN A 333 27.19 3.50 -0.58
CA GLN A 333 28.48 2.81 -0.49
C GLN A 333 28.68 2.03 0.81
N ASP A 334 27.97 2.40 1.87
CA ASP A 334 27.96 1.69 3.16
C ASP A 334 27.09 0.42 3.14
N PHE A 335 26.29 0.21 2.09
CA PHE A 335 25.51 -1.02 1.87
C PHE A 335 26.27 -2.01 0.96
N ILE A 336 26.96 -1.51 -0.06
CA ILE A 336 27.61 -2.34 -1.08
C ILE A 336 28.81 -3.07 -0.47
N GLY A 337 28.79 -4.39 -0.52
CA GLY A 337 29.80 -5.27 0.08
C GLY A 337 29.80 -5.30 1.61
N ASN A 338 28.72 -4.87 2.27
CA ASN A 338 28.64 -4.85 3.73
C ASN A 338 28.30 -6.25 4.31
N PRO A 339 29.18 -6.88 5.11
CA PRO A 339 28.94 -8.24 5.64
C PRO A 339 27.76 -8.31 6.63
N ASP A 340 27.46 -7.21 7.33
CA ASP A 340 26.33 -7.15 8.27
C ASP A 340 24.99 -7.19 7.53
N LEU A 341 24.95 -6.72 6.27
CA LEU A 341 23.76 -6.76 5.41
C LEU A 341 23.72 -7.99 4.49
N GLY A 342 24.87 -8.63 4.24
CA GLY A 342 24.98 -9.70 3.25
C GLY A 342 24.71 -9.20 1.81
N PRO A 343 24.16 -10.04 0.92
CA PRO A 343 23.81 -9.60 -0.43
C PRO A 343 22.71 -8.52 -0.41
N VAL A 344 22.92 -7.44 -1.16
CA VAL A 344 21.98 -6.31 -1.29
C VAL A 344 21.73 -6.02 -2.77
N ALA A 345 20.46 -5.76 -3.09
CA ALA A 345 20.02 -5.23 -4.38
C ALA A 345 19.29 -3.90 -4.19
N PHE A 346 19.11 -3.13 -5.25
CA PHE A 346 18.48 -1.80 -5.22
C PHE A 346 17.24 -1.77 -6.12
N GLN A 347 16.12 -1.30 -5.57
CA GLN A 347 14.83 -1.23 -6.26
C GLN A 347 14.41 0.23 -6.50
N PHE A 348 14.14 0.55 -7.76
CA PHE A 348 13.82 1.90 -8.21
C PHE A 348 12.35 2.01 -8.63
N GLY A 349 11.55 2.71 -7.83
CA GLY A 349 10.16 3.03 -8.16
C GLY A 349 10.03 4.32 -8.98
N THR A 350 10.49 5.44 -8.43
CA THR A 350 10.31 6.77 -9.04
C THR A 350 11.13 6.96 -10.31
N ARG A 351 12.44 6.68 -10.28
CA ARG A 351 13.40 7.05 -11.34
C ARG A 351 13.02 6.51 -12.74
N PRO A 352 12.55 5.24 -12.88
CA PRO A 352 12.12 4.68 -14.17
C PRO A 352 10.83 5.29 -14.76
N LEU A 353 10.12 6.16 -14.02
CA LEU A 353 8.95 6.88 -14.56
C LEU A 353 9.33 7.80 -15.74
N LEU A 354 10.53 8.42 -15.71
CA LEU A 354 11.08 9.21 -16.82
C LEU A 354 12.00 8.37 -17.72
N ALA A 355 11.51 7.22 -18.17
CA ALA A 355 12.13 6.46 -19.25
C ALA A 355 11.26 6.49 -20.52
N ALA A 356 11.86 6.32 -21.69
CA ALA A 356 11.14 6.35 -22.97
C ALA A 356 10.02 5.29 -23.02
N GLU A 357 10.31 4.10 -22.48
CA GLU A 357 9.43 2.92 -22.39
C GLU A 357 8.38 3.00 -21.27
N SER A 358 8.43 4.04 -20.43
CA SER A 358 7.44 4.29 -19.38
C SER A 358 6.12 4.79 -19.99
N PRO A 359 4.96 4.20 -19.63
CA PRO A 359 3.67 4.57 -20.22
C PRO A 359 3.11 5.91 -19.72
N VAL A 360 3.78 6.59 -18.77
CA VAL A 360 3.29 7.86 -18.23
C VAL A 360 3.22 8.96 -19.30
N SER A 361 2.13 9.73 -19.26
CA SER A 361 1.82 10.80 -20.22
C SER A 361 2.89 11.91 -20.23
N GLN A 362 2.94 12.67 -21.33
CA GLN A 362 3.86 13.81 -21.43
C GLN A 362 3.67 14.83 -20.29
N ALA A 363 2.41 15.16 -19.94
CA ALA A 363 2.11 16.04 -18.81
C ALA A 363 2.62 15.50 -17.47
N TRP A 364 2.59 14.17 -17.27
CA TRP A 364 3.20 13.53 -16.08
C TRP A 364 4.72 13.70 -16.10
N ARG A 365 5.36 13.48 -17.27
CA ARG A 365 6.81 13.65 -17.43
C ARG A 365 7.25 15.08 -17.12
N GLU A 366 6.55 16.07 -17.67
CA GLU A 366 6.76 17.50 -17.42
C GLU A 366 6.55 17.87 -15.95
N ARG A 367 5.48 17.36 -15.31
CA ARG A 367 5.23 17.60 -13.88
C ARG A 367 6.34 17.04 -12.99
N LEU A 368 6.89 15.87 -13.30
CA LEU A 368 8.03 15.27 -12.59
C LEU A 368 9.31 16.10 -12.74
N LEU A 369 9.62 16.58 -13.95
CA LEU A 369 10.78 17.45 -14.22
C LEU A 369 10.70 18.81 -13.50
N GLY A 370 9.50 19.27 -13.14
CA GLY A 370 9.28 20.53 -12.43
C GLY A 370 9.23 20.44 -10.89
N LEU A 371 9.39 19.25 -10.30
CA LEU A 371 9.23 19.06 -8.84
C LEU A 371 10.36 19.67 -8.02
N LYS A 372 9.99 20.27 -6.88
CA LYS A 372 10.89 20.86 -5.88
C LYS A 372 10.96 20.00 -4.61
N PRO A 373 12.02 20.16 -3.79
CA PRO A 373 12.06 19.54 -2.46
C PRO A 373 10.83 19.97 -1.64
N GLY A 374 10.05 18.99 -1.17
CA GLY A 374 8.78 19.22 -0.46
C GLY A 374 7.51 18.96 -1.29
N ASP A 375 7.61 18.88 -2.62
CA ASP A 375 6.45 18.64 -3.51
C ASP A 375 5.92 17.19 -3.47
N VAL A 376 6.42 16.34 -2.57
CA VAL A 376 5.90 14.98 -2.31
C VAL A 376 5.46 14.91 -0.85
N LEU A 377 4.17 14.65 -0.63
CA LEU A 377 3.54 14.58 0.69
C LEU A 377 3.38 13.12 1.13
N LEU A 378 3.84 12.82 2.34
CA LEU A 378 3.53 11.58 3.06
C LEU A 378 2.21 11.77 3.83
N HIS A 379 1.12 11.20 3.31
CA HIS A 379 -0.24 11.43 3.78
C HIS A 379 -0.94 10.13 4.19
N ARG A 380 -2.11 10.23 4.82
CA ARG A 380 -2.91 9.07 5.28
C ARG A 380 -4.35 9.06 4.75
N PHE A 381 -4.56 9.61 3.55
CA PHE A 381 -5.88 9.68 2.91
C PHE A 381 -6.27 8.39 2.18
N SER A 382 -5.37 7.41 2.07
CA SER A 382 -5.64 6.13 1.40
C SER A 382 -6.86 5.42 2.01
N PRO A 383 -7.80 4.89 1.20
CA PRO A 383 -8.95 4.14 1.71
C PRO A 383 -8.60 2.84 2.45
N THR A 384 -7.34 2.38 2.37
CA THR A 384 -6.80 1.26 3.17
C THR A 384 -6.37 1.68 4.59
N GLY A 385 -6.25 2.98 4.86
CA GLY A 385 -5.72 3.52 6.12
C GLY A 385 -4.19 3.42 6.29
N PHE A 386 -3.46 2.94 5.28
CA PHE A 386 -2.00 3.05 5.20
C PHE A 386 -1.56 4.49 4.92
N TYR A 387 -0.32 4.81 5.28
CA TYR A 387 0.35 6.00 4.77
C TYR A 387 0.66 5.83 3.28
N SER A 388 0.85 6.93 2.57
CA SER A 388 1.25 6.93 1.16
C SER A 388 2.01 8.20 0.80
N SER A 389 2.95 8.08 -0.14
CA SER A 389 3.70 9.21 -0.70
C SER A 389 3.26 9.53 -2.13
N ALA A 390 2.76 10.74 -2.32
CA ALA A 390 2.26 11.25 -3.60
C ALA A 390 2.72 12.69 -3.84
N VAL A 391 2.80 13.10 -5.11
CA VAL A 391 3.06 14.50 -5.49
C VAL A 391 1.94 15.38 -4.95
N HIS A 392 2.30 16.48 -4.31
CA HIS A 392 1.35 17.47 -3.82
C HIS A 392 0.82 18.29 -5.00
N ASN A 393 -0.43 18.03 -5.35
CA ASN A 393 -1.17 18.64 -6.45
C ASN A 393 -2.58 19.03 -5.97
N ALA A 394 -3.38 19.68 -6.82
CA ALA A 394 -4.72 20.13 -6.42
C ALA A 394 -5.65 19.01 -5.90
N PHE A 395 -5.44 17.76 -6.32
CA PHE A 395 -6.16 16.59 -5.80
C PHE A 395 -5.78 16.21 -4.37
N ILE A 396 -4.49 16.21 -4.03
CA ILE A 396 -4.03 15.96 -2.65
C ILE A 396 -4.41 17.15 -1.75
N GLU A 397 -4.30 18.38 -2.24
CA GLU A 397 -4.71 19.60 -1.53
C GLU A 397 -6.21 19.59 -1.15
N ASP A 398 -7.11 19.14 -2.05
CA ASP A 398 -8.53 18.91 -1.75
C ASP A 398 -8.71 17.89 -0.60
N LEU A 399 -7.88 16.85 -0.50
CA LEU A 399 -7.94 15.88 0.60
C LEU A 399 -7.38 16.43 1.93
N VAL A 400 -6.38 17.33 1.87
CA VAL A 400 -5.91 18.12 3.02
C VAL A 400 -7.05 19.01 3.52
N HIS A 401 -7.62 19.85 2.66
CA HIS A 401 -8.74 20.73 3.00
C HIS A 401 -9.95 19.96 3.57
N ARG A 402 -10.32 18.80 3.00
CA ARG A 402 -11.39 17.94 3.57
C ARG A 402 -11.06 17.39 4.97
N SER A 403 -9.78 17.28 5.31
CA SER A 403 -9.34 16.86 6.63
C SER A 403 -9.28 18.01 7.64
N GLU A 404 -9.10 19.25 7.17
CA GLU A 404 -9.06 20.46 7.99
C GLU A 404 -10.46 21.06 8.22
N HIS A 405 -11.31 21.07 7.18
CA HIS A 405 -12.72 21.49 7.22
C HIS A 405 -13.62 20.44 7.86
N GLN A 406 -13.24 19.93 9.05
CA GLN A 406 -14.05 19.00 9.82
C GLN A 406 -14.23 19.41 11.28
N VAL A 407 -15.41 19.12 11.84
CA VAL A 407 -15.74 19.32 13.27
C VAL A 407 -16.29 18.04 13.90
N ALA A 408 -16.08 17.86 15.21
CA ALA A 408 -16.73 16.80 15.96
C ALA A 408 -18.21 17.14 16.21
N TYR A 409 -19.11 16.15 16.17
CA TYR A 409 -20.52 16.37 16.44
C TYR A 409 -21.17 15.25 17.26
N ALA A 410 -22.27 15.58 17.93
CA ALA A 410 -23.15 14.66 18.63
C ALA A 410 -24.58 14.70 18.02
N SER A 411 -25.35 13.63 18.19
CA SER A 411 -26.76 13.55 17.76
C SER A 411 -27.74 14.16 18.77
N ALA A 412 -27.28 14.47 19.98
CA ALA A 412 -27.99 15.13 21.07
C ALA A 412 -26.99 16.02 21.82
N PRO A 413 -27.43 16.99 22.64
CA PRO A 413 -26.51 17.80 23.44
C PRO A 413 -25.72 16.92 24.42
N GLU A 414 -24.39 17.01 24.40
CA GLU A 414 -23.53 16.23 25.29
C GLU A 414 -22.22 16.98 25.61
N GLY A 415 -21.94 17.21 26.90
CA GLY A 415 -20.71 17.85 27.35
C GLY A 415 -20.56 19.27 26.82
N ASP A 416 -19.49 19.50 26.05
CA ASP A 416 -19.17 20.74 25.35
C ASP A 416 -19.98 20.96 24.06
N LYS A 417 -20.73 19.95 23.60
CA LYS A 417 -21.51 19.99 22.35
C LYS A 417 -22.94 20.41 22.66
N SER A 418 -23.13 21.70 22.95
CA SER A 418 -24.44 22.32 23.21
C SER A 418 -25.05 22.98 21.97
N GLU A 419 -24.24 23.44 21.03
CA GLU A 419 -24.68 24.36 19.99
C GLU A 419 -25.24 23.62 18.78
N ALA A 420 -26.46 23.98 18.37
CA ALA A 420 -27.21 23.26 17.35
C ALA A 420 -26.97 23.81 15.94
N LEU A 421 -26.52 22.95 15.02
CA LEU A 421 -26.50 23.20 13.58
C LEU A 421 -27.57 22.36 12.88
N ALA A 422 -28.47 23.00 12.12
CA ALA A 422 -29.48 22.29 11.34
C ALA A 422 -28.88 21.79 10.01
N LEU A 423 -28.91 20.47 9.77
CA LEU A 423 -28.29 19.88 8.58
C LEU A 423 -29.28 19.23 7.61
N GLY A 424 -28.98 19.44 6.33
CA GLY A 424 -29.66 18.86 5.17
C GLY A 424 -31.10 19.35 4.98
N PRO A 425 -31.81 18.87 3.93
CA PRO A 425 -33.14 19.39 3.55
C PRO A 425 -34.23 19.22 4.61
N ARG A 426 -34.01 18.40 5.64
CA ARG A 426 -34.94 18.16 6.75
C ARG A 426 -34.58 18.91 8.03
N GLY A 427 -33.57 19.80 7.99
CA GLY A 427 -33.14 20.63 9.12
C GLY A 427 -32.84 19.83 10.39
N ARG A 428 -32.28 18.61 10.28
CA ARG A 428 -32.06 17.77 11.46
C ARG A 428 -30.92 18.35 12.28
N PRO A 429 -31.12 18.68 13.58
CA PRO A 429 -30.07 19.24 14.40
C PRO A 429 -28.96 18.21 14.64
N VAL A 430 -27.73 18.70 14.61
CA VAL A 430 -26.55 18.08 15.22
C VAL A 430 -25.98 19.09 16.21
N TYR A 431 -25.24 18.60 17.20
CA TYR A 431 -24.70 19.45 18.27
C TYR A 431 -23.18 19.43 18.23
N MET A 432 -22.55 20.60 18.37
CA MET A 432 -21.10 20.78 18.36
C MET A 432 -20.69 21.86 19.38
N SER A 433 -19.38 22.08 19.57
CA SER A 433 -18.91 23.17 20.43
C SER A 433 -19.21 24.53 19.81
N ALA A 434 -19.23 25.60 20.61
CA ALA A 434 -19.42 26.96 20.10
C ALA A 434 -18.31 27.39 19.11
N GLU A 435 -17.07 26.93 19.33
CA GLU A 435 -15.94 27.13 18.43
C GLU A 435 -16.14 26.38 17.10
N ASP A 436 -16.56 25.11 17.17
CA ASP A 436 -16.89 24.30 16.00
C ASP A 436 -18.06 24.91 15.19
N LEU A 437 -19.09 25.43 15.86
CA LEU A 437 -20.22 26.06 15.19
C LEU A 437 -19.79 27.32 14.44
N ALA A 438 -18.94 28.17 15.05
CA ALA A 438 -18.42 29.37 14.41
C ALA A 438 -17.59 29.02 13.16
N ARG A 439 -16.73 28.01 13.24
CA ARG A 439 -15.95 27.51 12.08
C ARG A 439 -16.84 26.94 10.98
N ALA A 440 -17.79 26.09 11.34
CA ALA A 440 -18.75 25.51 10.40
C ALA A 440 -19.57 26.60 9.69
N GLN A 441 -20.04 27.62 10.41
CA GLN A 441 -20.80 28.73 9.83
C GLN A 441 -19.96 29.58 8.88
N ALA A 442 -18.68 29.82 9.20
CA ALA A 442 -17.75 30.52 8.31
C ALA A 442 -17.55 29.74 6.99
N TRP A 443 -17.22 28.45 7.07
CA TRP A 443 -17.07 27.58 5.90
C TRP A 443 -18.36 27.50 5.05
N MET A 444 -19.52 27.42 5.69
CA MET A 444 -20.82 27.44 4.99
C MET A 444 -21.07 28.77 4.27
N ALA A 445 -20.63 29.91 4.83
CA ALA A 445 -20.72 31.22 4.18
C ALA A 445 -19.74 31.36 3.00
N GLU A 446 -18.60 30.65 3.04
CA GLU A 446 -17.62 30.53 1.94
C GLU A 446 -18.07 29.52 0.85
N GLY A 447 -19.24 28.87 1.00
CA GLY A 447 -19.82 27.96 0.02
C GLY A 447 -19.57 26.46 0.28
N LEU A 448 -18.91 26.09 1.38
CA LEU A 448 -18.75 24.70 1.83
C LEU A 448 -20.02 24.21 2.56
N SER A 449 -21.16 24.28 1.87
CA SER A 449 -22.49 24.12 2.49
C SER A 449 -22.95 22.68 2.73
N GLU A 450 -22.31 21.67 2.12
CA GLU A 450 -22.68 20.25 2.30
C GLU A 450 -21.83 19.61 3.41
N ALA A 451 -22.49 19.17 4.49
CA ALA A 451 -21.86 18.47 5.60
C ALA A 451 -21.94 16.94 5.46
N LEU A 452 -20.80 16.28 5.26
CA LEU A 452 -20.67 14.83 5.10
C LEU A 452 -20.19 14.16 6.40
N ARG A 453 -20.91 13.12 6.84
CA ARG A 453 -20.59 12.38 8.08
C ARG A 453 -19.45 11.38 7.86
N THR A 454 -18.47 11.37 8.74
CA THR A 454 -17.36 10.40 8.75
C THR A 454 -17.66 9.19 9.65
N PRO A 455 -16.78 8.17 9.68
CA PRO A 455 -16.84 7.07 10.65
C PRO A 455 -16.54 7.50 12.10
N ASP A 456 -15.85 8.62 12.30
CA ASP A 456 -15.29 9.04 13.60
C ASP A 456 -16.18 10.04 14.35
N ASN A 457 -17.46 10.13 13.98
CA ASN A 457 -18.41 11.15 14.45
C ASN A 457 -17.94 12.60 14.21
N THR A 458 -17.29 12.84 13.07
CA THR A 458 -17.04 14.19 12.54
C THR A 458 -17.91 14.50 11.33
N LEU A 459 -18.07 15.78 11.03
CA LEU A 459 -18.68 16.31 9.81
C LEU A 459 -17.60 17.03 9.01
N VAL A 460 -17.46 16.68 7.73
CA VAL A 460 -16.60 17.36 6.76
C VAL A 460 -17.46 18.28 5.92
N PHE A 461 -17.05 19.54 5.76
CA PHE A 461 -17.75 20.54 4.97
C PHE A 461 -17.13 20.66 3.57
N VAL A 462 -17.95 20.54 2.53
CA VAL A 462 -17.55 20.61 1.12
C VAL A 462 -18.55 21.40 0.28
N THR A 463 -18.15 21.79 -0.93
CA THR A 463 -19.10 22.37 -1.91
C THR A 463 -20.16 21.36 -2.35
N PRO A 464 -21.34 21.82 -2.80
CA PRO A 464 -22.37 20.95 -3.38
C PRO A 464 -21.86 20.05 -4.51
N GLU A 465 -20.95 20.56 -5.34
CA GLU A 465 -20.35 19.87 -6.49
C GLU A 465 -19.48 18.70 -6.00
N LYS A 466 -18.57 18.99 -5.07
CA LYS A 466 -17.68 17.98 -4.47
C LYS A 466 -18.46 16.93 -3.68
N SER A 467 -19.56 17.33 -3.02
CA SER A 467 -20.45 16.37 -2.36
C SER A 467 -21.15 15.42 -3.34
N ARG A 468 -21.46 15.84 -4.57
CA ARG A 468 -22.04 14.96 -5.60
C ARG A 468 -20.97 13.98 -6.10
N GLU A 469 -19.81 14.50 -6.50
CA GLU A 469 -18.64 13.72 -6.93
C GLU A 469 -18.27 12.60 -5.93
N ILE A 470 -18.16 12.92 -4.64
CA ILE A 470 -17.86 11.94 -3.58
C ILE A 470 -18.92 10.83 -3.51
N ARG A 471 -20.22 11.19 -3.55
CA ARG A 471 -21.32 10.21 -3.48
C ARG A 471 -21.34 9.33 -4.73
N ASP A 472 -21.11 9.90 -5.91
CA ASP A 472 -21.11 9.18 -7.18
C ASP A 472 -19.94 8.19 -7.26
N ASP A 473 -18.75 8.57 -6.79
CA ASP A 473 -17.59 7.66 -6.69
C ASP A 473 -17.81 6.53 -5.68
N GLN A 474 -18.46 6.80 -4.55
CA GLN A 474 -18.84 5.79 -3.55
C GLN A 474 -19.88 4.79 -4.10
N ASN A 475 -20.84 5.28 -4.88
CA ASN A 475 -21.84 4.46 -5.57
C ASN A 475 -21.21 3.63 -6.71
N SER A 476 -20.21 4.19 -7.39
CA SER A 476 -19.49 3.57 -8.51
C SER A 476 -18.43 2.55 -8.09
N CYS A 477 -18.30 2.25 -6.79
CA CYS A 477 -17.31 1.32 -6.26
C CYS A 477 -17.28 -0.07 -6.96
N MET A 478 -16.13 -0.40 -7.55
CA MET A 478 -15.86 -1.66 -8.27
C MET A 478 -15.25 -2.77 -7.38
N GLY A 479 -15.09 -2.54 -6.08
CA GLY A 479 -14.52 -3.54 -5.16
C GLY A 479 -13.02 -3.80 -5.34
N CYS A 480 -12.24 -2.81 -5.81
CA CYS A 480 -10.80 -2.90 -6.04
C CYS A 480 -9.92 -3.20 -4.81
N LEU A 481 -10.48 -3.14 -3.59
CA LEU A 481 -9.79 -3.42 -2.33
C LEU A 481 -10.52 -4.51 -1.54
N SER A 482 -9.75 -5.25 -0.72
CA SER A 482 -10.24 -6.19 0.30
C SER A 482 -11.20 -5.50 1.29
N GLY A 483 -10.89 -4.26 1.65
CA GLY A 483 -11.69 -3.35 2.46
C GLY A 483 -11.39 -1.90 2.08
N CYS A 484 -12.44 -1.09 1.94
CA CYS A 484 -12.34 0.29 1.46
C CYS A 484 -13.06 1.24 2.42
N GLY A 485 -12.30 2.08 3.13
CA GLY A 485 -12.85 3.13 3.99
C GLY A 485 -13.67 4.15 3.21
N PHE A 486 -13.21 4.56 2.02
CA PHE A 486 -13.92 5.54 1.20
C PHE A 486 -15.33 5.12 0.80
N SER A 487 -15.53 3.88 0.33
CA SER A 487 -16.82 3.42 -0.21
C SER A 487 -17.64 2.54 0.73
N ASN A 488 -17.11 2.23 1.91
CA ASN A 488 -17.53 1.19 2.87
C ASN A 488 -17.48 -0.28 2.41
N TRP A 489 -17.01 -0.55 1.19
CA TRP A 489 -16.94 -1.91 0.64
C TRP A 489 -16.00 -2.84 1.42
N ALA A 490 -16.36 -4.12 1.53
CA ALA A 490 -15.43 -5.19 1.92
C ALA A 490 -15.71 -6.49 1.15
N GLN A 491 -14.66 -7.27 0.88
CA GLN A 491 -14.73 -8.60 0.28
C GLN A 491 -15.03 -9.66 1.36
N ASN A 492 -16.22 -9.56 1.95
CA ASN A 492 -16.78 -10.50 2.91
C ASN A 492 -18.22 -10.88 2.51
N GLU A 493 -18.85 -11.78 3.27
CA GLU A 493 -20.24 -12.22 3.05
C GLU A 493 -21.25 -11.08 3.15
N GLU A 494 -20.95 -10.04 3.92
CA GLU A 494 -21.81 -8.87 4.14
C GLU A 494 -21.65 -7.79 3.05
N GLY A 495 -20.53 -7.78 2.32
CA GLY A 495 -20.20 -6.77 1.30
C GLY A 495 -19.83 -5.39 1.87
N THR A 496 -19.51 -5.30 3.16
CA THR A 496 -19.32 -4.04 3.89
C THR A 496 -18.30 -4.15 5.02
N THR A 497 -17.60 -3.06 5.31
CA THR A 497 -16.71 -2.92 6.48
C THR A 497 -17.47 -2.78 7.81
N GLY A 498 -18.80 -2.67 7.78
CA GLY A 498 -19.64 -2.34 8.94
C GLY A 498 -19.53 -0.88 9.40
N LYS A 499 -18.65 -0.08 8.78
CA LYS A 499 -18.46 1.35 9.06
C LYS A 499 -19.18 2.23 8.04
N ARG A 500 -19.28 3.51 8.34
CA ARG A 500 -19.67 4.53 7.35
C ARG A 500 -18.60 4.64 6.25
N ALA A 501 -19.01 5.11 5.09
CA ALA A 501 -18.10 5.59 4.05
C ALA A 501 -17.38 6.86 4.55
N ASP A 502 -16.08 7.00 4.26
CA ASP A 502 -15.26 8.12 4.72
C ASP A 502 -15.00 9.16 3.61
N PRO A 503 -15.63 10.35 3.65
CA PRO A 503 -15.50 11.38 2.61
C PRO A 503 -14.12 12.08 2.60
N ARG A 504 -13.30 11.89 3.65
CA ARG A 504 -11.91 12.38 3.73
C ARG A 504 -10.95 11.55 2.87
N SER A 505 -11.41 10.40 2.38
CA SER A 505 -10.68 9.51 1.48
C SER A 505 -11.21 9.65 0.04
N PHE A 506 -10.80 8.74 -0.85
CA PHE A 506 -11.07 8.83 -2.29
C PHE A 506 -11.09 7.45 -2.98
N CYS A 507 -11.57 7.40 -4.22
CA CYS A 507 -11.53 6.20 -5.04
C CYS A 507 -10.16 6.04 -5.73
N ILE A 508 -9.26 5.29 -5.10
CA ILE A 508 -7.88 5.11 -5.55
C ILE A 508 -7.74 4.51 -6.97
N GLN A 509 -8.59 3.54 -7.32
CA GLN A 509 -8.55 2.92 -8.65
C GLN A 509 -8.96 3.91 -9.75
N LYS A 510 -10.03 4.70 -9.52
CA LYS A 510 -10.50 5.72 -10.48
C LYS A 510 -9.38 6.71 -10.80
N THR A 511 -8.75 7.26 -9.77
CA THR A 511 -7.76 8.32 -9.94
C THR A 511 -6.47 7.81 -10.61
N LEU A 512 -6.01 6.62 -10.23
CA LEU A 512 -4.81 6.03 -10.83
C LEU A 512 -5.03 5.53 -12.26
N GLN A 513 -6.20 4.96 -12.58
CA GLN A 513 -6.56 4.64 -13.97
C GLN A 513 -6.65 5.90 -14.82
N ALA A 514 -7.31 6.96 -14.32
CA ALA A 514 -7.45 8.21 -15.06
C ALA A 514 -6.08 8.82 -15.42
N ILE A 515 -5.16 8.99 -14.46
CA ILE A 515 -3.84 9.57 -14.74
C ILE A 515 -2.95 8.66 -15.62
N ALA A 516 -3.05 7.33 -15.49
CA ALA A 516 -2.34 6.39 -16.36
C ALA A 516 -2.81 6.47 -17.83
N HIS A 517 -4.07 6.85 -18.07
CA HIS A 517 -4.67 6.95 -19.40
C HIS A 517 -4.90 8.40 -19.87
N GLY A 518 -4.02 9.33 -19.47
CA GLY A 518 -3.99 10.70 -19.99
C GLY A 518 -4.86 11.72 -19.25
N GLY A 519 -5.48 11.34 -18.14
CA GLY A 519 -6.20 12.24 -17.25
C GLY A 519 -5.28 13.28 -16.58
N SER A 520 -5.89 14.36 -16.06
CA SER A 520 -5.17 15.49 -15.47
C SER A 520 -4.23 15.08 -14.34
N VAL A 521 -2.98 15.54 -14.41
CA VAL A 521 -1.94 15.38 -13.36
C VAL A 521 -2.22 16.23 -12.12
N GLU A 522 -3.13 17.20 -12.19
CA GLU A 522 -3.53 18.04 -11.06
C GLU A 522 -4.76 17.51 -10.32
N HIS A 523 -5.61 16.73 -10.99
CA HIS A 523 -6.90 16.26 -10.44
C HIS A 523 -6.95 14.74 -10.17
N ASN A 524 -5.79 14.09 -10.13
CA ASN A 524 -5.66 12.66 -9.85
C ASN A 524 -4.48 12.37 -8.92
N LEU A 525 -4.47 11.20 -8.31
CA LEU A 525 -3.38 10.71 -7.47
C LEU A 525 -2.12 10.44 -8.32
N MET A 526 -1.03 11.11 -8.01
CA MET A 526 0.27 10.96 -8.70
C MET A 526 1.31 10.42 -7.72
N PHE A 527 1.47 9.09 -7.65
CA PHE A 527 2.45 8.49 -6.73
C PHE A 527 3.90 8.75 -7.13
N ALA A 528 4.71 9.15 -6.16
CA ALA A 528 6.15 9.34 -6.30
C ALA A 528 6.84 9.21 -4.92
N GLY A 529 8.07 8.69 -4.89
CA GLY A 529 8.89 8.70 -3.67
C GLY A 529 9.56 10.07 -3.45
N HIS A 530 9.90 10.40 -2.20
CA HIS A 530 10.31 11.76 -1.79
C HIS A 530 11.51 12.36 -2.54
N ASN A 531 12.38 11.54 -3.15
CA ASN A 531 13.48 12.02 -3.98
C ASN A 531 13.09 12.41 -5.42
N ALA A 532 11.79 12.45 -5.77
CA ALA A 532 11.30 12.81 -7.11
C ALA A 532 11.74 14.21 -7.57
N TYR A 533 11.93 15.17 -6.66
CA TYR A 533 12.49 16.50 -6.97
C TYR A 533 13.84 16.43 -7.70
N ARG A 534 14.58 15.32 -7.57
CA ARG A 534 15.87 15.14 -8.23
C ARG A 534 15.76 15.04 -9.75
N PHE A 535 14.59 14.80 -10.33
CA PHE A 535 14.39 14.96 -11.78
C PHE A 535 14.68 16.38 -12.25
N ALA A 536 14.41 17.41 -11.43
CA ALA A 536 14.69 18.80 -11.76
C ALA A 536 16.18 19.19 -11.62
N THR A 537 16.98 18.38 -10.90
CA THR A 537 18.35 18.74 -10.49
C THR A 537 19.44 17.76 -10.91
N ASP A 538 19.08 16.54 -11.33
CA ASP A 538 20.00 15.53 -11.87
C ASP A 538 20.32 15.87 -13.33
N PRO A 539 21.60 16.17 -13.68
CA PRO A 539 21.98 16.54 -15.04
C PRO A 539 21.63 15.49 -16.11
N PHE A 540 21.35 14.24 -15.72
CA PHE A 540 20.91 13.19 -16.64
C PHE A 540 19.52 13.46 -17.26
N PHE A 541 18.69 14.28 -16.61
CA PHE A 541 17.36 14.70 -17.10
C PHE A 541 17.31 16.18 -17.52
N ALA A 542 18.47 16.86 -17.57
CA ALA A 542 18.56 18.25 -18.00
C ALA A 542 17.98 18.45 -19.40
N GLU A 543 17.50 19.67 -19.67
CA GLU A 543 16.88 20.07 -20.94
C GLU A 543 15.67 19.20 -21.34
N GLY A 544 15.04 18.51 -20.38
CA GLY A 544 13.91 17.62 -20.60
C GLY A 544 14.28 16.26 -21.20
N ARG A 545 15.55 15.83 -21.10
CA ARG A 545 16.01 14.54 -21.61
C ARG A 545 15.21 13.39 -20.99
N ILE A 546 14.60 12.57 -21.85
CA ILE A 546 13.97 11.29 -21.47
C ILE A 546 14.87 10.14 -21.98
N PRO A 547 15.68 9.50 -21.11
CA PRO A 547 16.52 8.36 -21.48
C PRO A 547 15.69 7.09 -21.76
N THR A 548 16.27 6.12 -22.46
CA THR A 548 15.79 4.73 -22.45
C THR A 548 16.05 4.04 -21.11
N MET A 549 15.33 2.95 -20.81
CA MET A 549 15.60 2.10 -19.65
C MET A 549 17.04 1.58 -19.66
N LYS A 550 17.60 1.28 -20.84
CA LYS A 550 18.99 0.84 -20.96
C LYS A 550 19.96 1.94 -20.53
N GLU A 551 19.82 3.16 -21.07
CA GLU A 551 20.67 4.29 -20.66
C GLU A 551 20.55 4.61 -19.17
N LEU A 552 19.34 4.49 -18.60
CA LEU A 552 19.12 4.69 -17.17
C LEU A 552 19.83 3.61 -16.33
N VAL A 553 19.76 2.33 -16.72
CA VAL A 553 20.50 1.25 -16.05
C VAL A 553 22.01 1.43 -16.20
N ASP A 554 22.49 1.75 -17.40
CA ASP A 554 23.91 2.06 -17.66
C ASP A 554 24.39 3.22 -16.76
N ARG A 555 23.57 4.27 -16.62
CA ARG A 555 23.87 5.42 -15.75
C ARG A 555 23.94 5.02 -14.28
N ILE A 556 23.00 4.22 -13.79
CA ILE A 556 22.99 3.71 -12.42
C ILE A 556 24.26 2.90 -12.10
N LEU A 557 24.76 2.10 -13.06
CA LEU A 557 26.01 1.34 -12.91
C LEU A 557 27.26 2.23 -12.76
N THR A 558 27.22 3.50 -13.21
CA THR A 558 28.32 4.46 -12.97
C THR A 558 28.37 4.99 -11.52
N GLY A 559 27.39 4.64 -10.69
CA GLY A 559 27.19 5.22 -9.36
C GLY A 559 26.18 6.36 -9.31
N ASP A 560 25.71 6.80 -10.48
CA ASP A 560 24.87 7.98 -10.67
C ASP A 560 23.46 7.64 -11.14
#